data_AF-A0A3G9HC86-F1
#
_entry.id   AF-A0A3G9HC86-F1
#
_cell.length_a   1.000
_cell.length_b   1.000
_cell.length_c   1.000
_cell.angle_alpha   90.00
_cell.angle_beta   90.00
_cell.angle_gamma   90.00
#
_symmetry.space_group_name_H-M   'P 1'
#
loop_
_entity.id
_entity.type
_entity.pdbx_description
1 polymer ?
#
loop_
_entity_poly.entity_id
_entity_poly.type
_entity_poly.pdbx_seq_one_letter_code
_entity_poly.pdbx_strand_id
1 'polypeptide(L)' 'MPKKQPEDIGCENPECIKKDECKRQVIAKNGTAREVRKFGGTAEKGCGQFIQK' A
#
# COMPACT_ATOMS: atom_id res chain seq x y z
N MET A 1 8.89 15.91 -13.79
CA MET A 1 7.93 16.07 -12.67
C MET A 1 7.82 14.72 -11.96
N PRO A 2 8.14 14.61 -10.66
CA PRO A 2 8.07 13.33 -9.96
C PRO A 2 6.58 12.96 -9.86
N LYS A 3 6.19 11.87 -10.53
CA LYS A 3 4.84 11.32 -10.45
C LYS A 3 4.62 10.84 -9.01
N LYS A 4 4.07 11.71 -8.15
CA LYS A 4 3.50 11.34 -6.85
C LYS A 4 2.55 10.19 -7.14
N GLN A 5 2.87 8.99 -6.66
CA GLN A 5 1.98 7.86 -6.87
C GLN A 5 0.61 8.21 -6.27
N PRO A 6 -0.50 7.93 -6.98
CA PRO A 6 -1.82 8.28 -6.47
C PRO A 6 -2.05 7.56 -5.14
N GLU A 7 -2.55 8.30 -4.16
CA GLU A 7 -2.90 7.79 -2.83
C GLU A 7 -4.11 6.84 -2.91
N ASP A 8 -4.86 6.92 -4.02
CA ASP A 8 -6.04 6.12 -4.36
C ASP A 8 -5.72 4.75 -4.96
N ILE A 9 -4.43 4.40 -5.12
CA ILE A 9 -4.04 3.05 -5.55
C ILE A 9 -3.86 2.15 -4.33
N GLY A 10 -4.69 1.10 -4.29
CA GLY A 10 -4.68 0.10 -3.26
C GLY A 10 -3.50 -0.87 -3.37
N CYS A 11 -3.12 -1.46 -2.23
CA CYS A 11 -2.06 -2.47 -2.14
C CYS A 11 -2.65 -3.81 -1.72
N GLU A 12 -2.60 -4.79 -2.61
CA GLU A 12 -2.87 -6.20 -2.30
C GLU A 12 -1.52 -6.91 -2.21
N ASN A 13 -0.78 -6.65 -1.14
CA ASN A 13 0.41 -7.44 -0.88
C ASN A 13 0.21 -8.26 0.41
N PRO A 14 -0.09 -9.56 0.30
CA PRO A 14 -0.30 -10.40 1.47
C PRO A 14 0.96 -10.55 2.33
N GLU A 15 2.13 -10.35 1.72
CA GLU A 15 3.46 -10.46 2.33
C GLU A 15 3.91 -9.18 3.03
N CYS A 16 3.21 -8.06 2.84
CA CYS A 16 3.56 -6.82 3.54
C CYS A 16 3.20 -6.94 5.02
N ILE A 17 4.18 -6.92 5.93
CA ILE A 17 3.92 -7.01 7.37
C ILE A 17 3.07 -5.86 7.89
N LYS A 18 3.27 -4.67 7.35
CA LYS A 18 2.49 -3.47 7.70
C LYS A 18 1.23 -3.32 6.85
N LYS A 19 0.71 -4.43 6.33
CA LYS A 19 -0.55 -4.47 5.61
C LYS A 19 -1.71 -3.84 6.36
N ASP A 20 -1.76 -4.07 7.67
CA ASP A 20 -2.87 -3.60 8.51
C ASP A 20 -2.82 -2.08 8.71
N GLU A 21 -1.62 -1.51 8.83
CA GLU A 21 -1.39 -0.07 9.04
C GLU A 21 -1.24 0.72 7.72
N CYS A 22 -1.19 0.04 6.57
CA CYS A 22 -1.00 0.67 5.28
C CYS A 22 -2.33 1.18 4.73
N LYS A 23 -2.47 2.51 4.59
CA LYS A 23 -3.65 3.15 3.97
C LYS A 23 -4.03 2.53 2.63
N ARG A 24 -3.05 2.12 1.82
CA ARG A 24 -3.27 1.48 0.51
C ARG A 24 -3.99 0.14 0.64
N GLN A 25 -3.68 -0.62 1.67
CA GLN A 25 -4.33 -1.90 1.88
C GLN A 25 -5.72 -1.73 2.48
N VAL A 26 -5.91 -0.70 3.33
CA VAL A 26 -7.23 -0.32 3.84
C VAL A 26 -8.17 0.05 2.68
N ILE A 27 -7.74 0.87 1.72
CA ILE A 27 -8.58 1.21 0.55
C ILE A 27 -8.76 0.04 -0.42
N ALA A 28 -7.77 -0.86 -0.55
CA ALA A 28 -7.92 -2.09 -1.34
C ALA A 28 -8.95 -3.04 -0.71
N LYS A 29 -8.89 -3.24 0.62
CA LYS A 29 -9.80 -4.09 1.37
C LYS A 29 -11.21 -3.51 1.45
N ASN A 30 -11.34 -2.19 1.54
CA ASN A 30 -12.63 -1.49 1.50
C ASN A 30 -13.21 -1.35 0.08
N GLY A 31 -12.45 -1.69 -0.98
CA GLY A 31 -12.90 -1.52 -2.36
C GLY A 31 -13.03 -0.05 -2.80
N THR A 32 -12.44 0.89 -2.05
CA THR A 32 -12.42 2.31 -2.39
C THR A 32 -11.20 2.71 -3.23
N ALA A 33 -10.28 1.76 -3.44
CA ALA A 33 -9.15 1.94 -4.33
C ALA A 33 -9.61 2.03 -5.79
N ARG A 34 -9.10 3.02 -6.52
CA ARG A 34 -9.32 3.15 -7.96
C ARG A 34 -8.70 1.98 -8.74
N GLU A 35 -7.57 1.49 -8.24
CA GLU A 35 -6.86 0.35 -8.80
C GLU A 35 -6.08 -0.35 -7.69
N VAL A 36 -5.95 -1.67 -7.77
CA VAL A 36 -5.20 -2.46 -6.80
C VAL A 36 -3.95 -2.99 -7.47
N ARG A 37 -2.79 -2.76 -6.85
CA ARG A 37 -1.50 -3.24 -7.36
C ARG A 37 -0.71 -3.92 -6.26
N LYS A 38 0.14 -4.87 -6.62
CA LYS A 38 1.10 -5.45 -5.69
C LYS A 38 2.32 -4.54 -5.60
N PHE A 39 2.47 -3.84 -4.47
CA PHE A 39 3.65 -3.01 -4.20
C PHE A 39 4.76 -3.83 -3.55
N GLY A 40 6.02 -3.46 -3.79
CA GLY A 40 7.22 -4.18 -3.35
C GLY A 40 7.52 -4.17 -1.84
N GLY A 41 6.50 -4.00 -0.98
CA GLY A 41 6.67 -4.21 0.45
C GLY A 41 7.02 -5.67 0.75
N THR A 42 7.92 -5.90 1.70
CA THR A 42 8.30 -7.24 2.16
C THR A 42 7.79 -7.52 3.58
N ALA A 43 7.82 -8.79 3.98
CA ALA A 43 7.43 -9.24 5.31
C ALA A 43 8.35 -8.71 6.43
N GLU A 44 9.52 -8.18 6.09
CA GLU A 44 10.45 -7.61 7.07
C GLU A 44 10.40 -6.08 7.14
N LYS A 45 10.22 -5.38 6.01
CA LYS A 45 10.33 -3.91 5.95
C LYS A 45 9.02 -3.18 5.66
N GLY A 46 8.02 -3.88 5.14
CA GLY A 46 6.80 -3.26 4.62
C GLY A 46 7.06 -2.31 3.45
N CYS A 47 6.01 -1.61 2.97
CA CYS A 47 6.18 -0.51 2.02
C CYS A 47 6.68 0.73 2.77
N GLY A 48 7.96 0.77 3.15
CA GLY A 48 8.57 1.83 3.98
C GLY A 48 8.34 3.28 3.52
N GLN A 49 7.81 3.50 2.32
CA GLN A 49 7.36 4.81 1.81
C GLN A 49 6.03 5.31 2.40
N PHE A 50 5.17 4.43 2.93
CA PHE A 50 3.80 4.79 3.36
C PHE A 50 3.52 4.50 4.84
N ILE A 51 4.53 4.07 5.59
CA ILE A 51 4.41 3.92 7.04
C ILE A 51 5.21 5.05 7.68
N GLN A 52 4.52 6.06 8.20
CA GLN A 52 5.16 7.07 9.07
C GLN A 52 5.75 6.34 10.28
N LYS A 53 7.01 6.67 10.60
CA LYS A 53 7.68 6.23 11.82
C LYS A 53 6.97 6.78 13.05
#